data_AF-A0A435H081-F1
#
_entry.id   AF-A0A435H081-F1
#
_cell.length_a   1.000
_cell.length_b   1.000
_cell.length_c   1.000
_cell.angle_alpha   90.00
_cell.angle_beta   90.00
_cell.angle_gamma   90.00
#
_symmetry.space_group_name_H-M   'P 1'
#
loop_
_entity.id
_entity.type
_entity.pdbx_description
1 polymer ?
#
loop_
_entity_poly.entity_id
_entity_poly.type
_entity_poly.pdbx_seq_one_letter_code
_entity_poly.pdbx_strand_id
1 'polypeptide(L)' 'VNRAGRPGIAVPAGLDAKGLPLGLQLIGRPFDEETLFQTAAVIEQAAGTFQPEKWW' A
#
# COMPACT_ATOMS: atom_id res chain seq x y z
N VAL A 1 -13.18 -3.26 -9.45
CA VAL A 1 -12.02 -4.11 -9.05
C VAL A 1 -12.41 -5.50 -8.53
N ASN A 2 -13.62 -6.01 -8.85
CA ASN A 2 -14.21 -7.14 -8.13
C ASN A 2 -14.59 -8.33 -9.03
N ARG A 3 -13.72 -8.74 -9.99
CA ARG A 3 -14.05 -9.84 -10.93
C ARG A 3 -12.89 -10.73 -11.40
N ALA A 4 -11.72 -10.62 -10.79
CA ALA A 4 -10.65 -11.59 -10.94
C ALA A 4 -10.11 -11.80 -9.53
N GLY A 5 -10.12 -13.02 -9.00
CA GLY A 5 -9.59 -13.37 -7.67
C GLY A 5 -8.09 -13.15 -7.56
N ARG A 6 -7.65 -11.93 -7.84
CA ARG A 6 -6.29 -11.47 -7.80
C ARG A 6 -6.08 -10.79 -6.46
N PRO A 7 -5.12 -11.26 -5.67
CA PRO A 7 -4.83 -10.62 -4.40
C PRO A 7 -4.32 -9.19 -4.66
N GLY A 8 -4.86 -8.24 -3.91
CA GLY A 8 -4.50 -6.83 -3.99
C GLY A 8 -4.32 -6.27 -2.59
N ILE A 9 -3.26 -5.49 -2.40
CA ILE A 9 -2.96 -4.84 -1.11
C ILE A 9 -2.66 -3.37 -1.37
N ALA A 10 -3.20 -2.51 -0.52
CA ALA A 10 -2.89 -1.08 -0.53
C ALA A 10 -1.88 -0.82 0.58
N VAL A 11 -0.73 -0.23 0.22
CA VAL A 11 0.33 0.15 1.15
C VAL A 11 0.61 1.65 1.04
N PRO A 12 1.02 2.29 2.13
CA PRO A 12 1.42 3.69 2.07
C PRO A 12 2.74 3.82 1.30
N ALA A 13 2.87 4.86 0.47
CA ALA A 13 3.96 4.99 -0.49
C ALA A 13 4.72 6.33 -0.43
N GLY A 14 4.31 7.23 0.46
CA GLY A 14 4.93 8.55 0.59
C GLY A 14 3.94 9.64 0.96
N LEU A 15 4.45 10.87 1.05
CA LEU A 15 3.65 12.09 1.03
C LEU A 15 3.80 12.76 -0.33
N ASP A 16 2.76 13.44 -0.79
CA ASP A 16 2.88 14.38 -1.89
C ASP A 16 3.60 15.67 -1.45
N ALA A 17 3.86 16.59 -2.39
CA ALA A 17 4.51 17.86 -2.11
C ALA A 17 3.75 18.79 -1.13
N LYS A 18 2.49 18.44 -0.80
CA LYS A 18 1.62 19.15 0.13
C LYS A 18 1.45 18.42 1.46
N GLY A 19 2.14 17.30 1.67
CA GLY A 19 2.07 16.50 2.89
C GLY A 19 0.89 15.52 2.94
N LEU A 20 0.19 15.26 1.81
CA LEU A 20 -0.93 14.32 1.76
C LEU A 20 -0.41 12.88 1.59
N PRO A 21 -0.90 11.92 2.40
CA PRO A 21 -0.52 10.51 2.26
C PRO A 21 -0.92 9.94 0.90
N LEU A 22 0.07 9.36 0.22
CA LEU A 22 -0.11 8.64 -1.04
C LEU A 22 -0.17 7.14 -0.74
N GLY A 23 -1.19 6.47 -1.29
CA GLY A 23 -1.31 5.01 -1.27
C GLY A 23 -0.87 4.41 -2.59
N LEU A 24 -0.11 3.32 -2.54
CA LEU A 24 0.22 2.47 -3.68
C LEU A 24 -0.58 1.16 -3.57
N GLN A 25 -1.30 0.83 -4.64
CA GLN A 25 -2.00 -0.44 -4.73
C GLN A 25 -1.16 -1.46 -5.50
N LEU A 26 -0.73 -2.50 -4.81
CA LEU A 26 -0.05 -3.64 -5.40
C LEU A 26 -1.11 -4.67 -5.81
N ILE A 27 -0.99 -5.20 -7.03
CA ILE A 27 -1.90 -6.24 -7.51
C ILE A 27 -1.05 -7.46 -7.88
N GLY A 28 -1.12 -8.48 -7.03
CA GLY A 28 -0.38 -9.72 -7.17
C GLY A 28 -0.92 -10.62 -8.27
N ARG A 29 -0.15 -11.68 -8.56
CA ARG A 29 -0.61 -12.83 -9.35
C ARG A 29 -1.58 -13.65 -8.51
N PRO A 30 -2.55 -14.36 -9.11
CA PRO A 30 -3.41 -15.29 -8.38
C PRO A 30 -2.57 -16.34 -7.62
N PHE A 31 -2.94 -16.64 -6.37
CA PHE A 31 -2.30 -17.65 -5.50
C PHE A 31 -0.85 -17.34 -5.07
N ASP A 32 -0.43 -16.08 -5.15
CA ASP A 32 0.91 -15.61 -4.75
C ASP A 32 0.80 -14.48 -3.69
N GLU A 33 -0.01 -14.73 -2.67
CA GLU A 33 -0.26 -13.79 -1.57
C GLU A 33 1.00 -13.54 -0.74
N GLU A 34 1.85 -14.55 -0.54
CA GLU A 34 3.07 -14.43 0.27
C GLU A 34 4.04 -13.39 -0.31
N THR A 35 4.31 -13.46 -1.61
CA THR A 35 5.16 -12.48 -2.30
C THR A 35 4.54 -11.08 -2.26
N LEU A 36 3.21 -11.00 -2.38
CA LEU A 36 2.48 -9.74 -2.28
C LEU A 36 2.63 -9.10 -0.89
N PHE A 37 2.53 -9.90 0.18
CA PHE A 37 2.74 -9.43 1.55
C PHE A 37 4.20 -9.05 1.83
N GLN A 38 5.18 -9.83 1.34
CA GLN A 38 6.59 -9.47 1.49
C GLN A 38 6.93 -8.16 0.78
N THR A 39 6.43 -7.98 -0.44
CA THR A 39 6.61 -6.75 -1.22
C THR A 39 5.95 -5.55 -0.53
N ALA A 40 4.73 -5.76 -0.02
CA ALA A 40 4.01 -4.75 0.75
C ALA A 40 4.77 -4.33 2.02
N ALA A 41 5.33 -5.29 2.76
CA ALA A 41 6.09 -5.02 3.98
C ALA A 41 7.37 -4.20 3.71
N VAL A 42 8.10 -4.52 2.63
CA VAL A 42 9.29 -3.73 2.23
C VAL A 42 8.91 -2.31 1.84
N ILE A 43 7.81 -2.15 1.10
CA ILE A 43 7.32 -0.81 0.70
C ILE A 43 6.85 -0.02 1.92
N GLU A 44 6.13 -0.63 2.84
CA GLU A 44 5.70 0.00 4.09
C GLU A 44 6.89 0.43 4.95
N GLN A 45 7.92 -0.42 5.07
CA GLN A 45 9.16 -0.07 5.78
C GLN A 45 9.92 1.08 5.11
N ALA A 46 9.97 1.10 3.77
CA ALA A 46 10.64 2.17 3.03
C ALA A 46 9.86 3.50 3.07
N ALA A 47 8.54 3.44 3.04
CA ALA A 47 7.68 4.62 3.07
C ALA A 47 7.55 5.20 4.49
N GLY A 48 7.62 4.36 5.52
CA GLY A 48 7.43 4.76 6.91
C GLY A 48 5.95 4.98 7.26
N THR A 49 5.71 5.54 8.45
CA THR A 49 4.35 5.74 8.98
C THR A 49 3.89 7.17 8.75
N PHE A 50 2.71 7.33 8.16
CA PHE A 50 2.10 8.63 7.94
C PHE A 50 0.98 8.85 8.94
N GLN A 51 1.18 9.79 9.86
CA GLN A 51 0.14 10.18 10.81
C GLN A 51 -0.63 11.37 10.22
N PRO A 52 -1.94 11.25 9.97
CA PRO A 52 -2.71 12.39 9.51
C PRO A 52 -2.73 13.46 10.60
N GLU A 53 -2.72 14.74 10.22
CA GLU A 53 -3.01 15.81 11.16
C GLU A 53 -4.40 15.61 11.76
N LYS A 54 -4.51 15.81 13.07
CA LYS A 54 -5.76 15.64 13.80
C LYS A 54 -6.74 16.73 13.34
N TRP A 55 -7.81 16.31 12.67
CA TRP A 55 -8.79 17.21 12.05
C TRP A 55 -10.04 17.47 12.91
N TRP A 56 -9.99 17.10 14.20
CA TRP A 56 -11.04 17.33 15.20
C TRP A 56 -10.46 17.65 16.59
#